data_AF-A0AAI9ZST7-F1
#
_entry.id   AF-A0AAI9ZST7-F1
#
_cell.length_a   1.000
_cell.length_b   1.000
_cell.length_c   1.000
_cell.angle_alpha   90.00
_cell.angle_beta   90.00
_cell.angle_gamma   90.00
#
_symmetry.space_group_name_H-M   'P 1'
#
loop_
_entity.id
_entity.type
_entity.pdbx_description
1 polymer ?
#
loop_
_entity_poly.entity_id
_entity_poly.type
_entity_poly.pdbx_seq_one_letter_code
_entity_poly.pdbx_strand_id
1 'polypeptide(L)'
;MKVKLAATSSQEKSDEKTDITPLKDFDWQNIDPAKHRPFKPVYHITMAIQASPPEDLIIIDNNYLDRVTERRQLLEKHTSTVAGAVPEGIPALHETWTHLLSEYLPKRYPTMFSLSEDKTEFHNHVTKTSLPLTPPEDPLVALKAIGETVEDDVFLLVETPDGHRAVAFVCCHPAGFDPSDKLGKLMKDIHTPVPSYDKIGASMERFFCRLQVGKSFKRMNWSVSTHENLFSPGNLHIYEGDKTEEDEDVDITKARLRQELQTLTRLPKTGAIMFSFKTYLTPIEEVKKEGFGLVLADAIEGLKTGNAPGMWVYKGASRWGKSVCEYLRS
;
A
#
# COMPACT_ATOMS: atom_id res chain seq x y z
N MET A 1 -38.74 47.88 7.18
CA MET A 1 -37.72 48.15 6.14
C MET A 1 -36.40 48.51 6.84
N LYS A 2 -35.44 47.57 6.89
CA LYS A 2 -34.00 47.82 7.07
C LYS A 2 -33.28 46.50 6.80
N VAL A 3 -32.77 46.40 5.56
CA VAL A 3 -31.91 45.33 5.08
C VAL A 3 -30.56 45.48 5.77
N LYS A 4 -30.05 44.40 6.38
CA LYS A 4 -28.64 44.30 6.78
C LYS A 4 -28.00 43.23 5.91
N LEU A 5 -27.25 43.69 4.91
CA LEU A 5 -26.32 42.87 4.14
C LEU A 5 -25.24 42.34 5.08
N ALA A 6 -25.11 41.02 5.17
CA ALA A 6 -23.95 40.37 5.77
C ALA A 6 -22.97 40.08 4.63
N ALA A 7 -21.82 40.74 4.68
CA ALA A 7 -20.71 40.54 3.77
C ALA A 7 -20.14 39.13 3.98
N THR A 8 -20.14 38.34 2.91
CA THR A 8 -19.36 37.11 2.78
C THR A 8 -17.88 37.47 2.69
N SER A 9 -17.10 37.18 3.74
CA SER A 9 -15.64 37.11 3.61
C SER A 9 -15.25 35.70 3.17
N SER A 10 -15.00 35.54 1.88
CA SER A 10 -14.26 34.41 1.34
C SER A 10 -12.83 34.46 1.91
N GLN A 11 -12.55 33.63 2.91
CA GLN A 11 -11.17 33.30 3.27
C GLN A 11 -10.61 32.43 2.15
N GLU A 12 -9.83 33.04 1.26
CA GLU A 12 -8.85 32.35 0.43
C GLU A 12 -7.94 31.56 1.37
N LYS A 13 -8.14 30.24 1.44
CA LYS A 13 -7.13 29.35 2.00
C LYS A 13 -5.95 29.37 1.05
N SER A 14 -4.84 29.94 1.52
CA SER A 14 -3.56 29.84 0.83
C SER A 14 -3.24 28.38 0.55
N ASP A 15 -3.01 28.05 -0.72
CA ASP A 15 -2.37 26.82 -1.17
C ASP A 15 -0.96 26.75 -0.56
N GLU A 16 -0.85 26.16 0.63
CA GLU A 16 0.42 25.61 1.09
C GLU A 16 0.74 24.43 0.16
N LYS A 17 1.41 24.72 -0.96
CA LYS A 17 2.10 23.69 -1.73
C LYS A 17 2.97 22.93 -0.75
N THR A 18 2.65 21.66 -0.52
CA THR A 18 3.52 20.76 0.24
C THR A 18 4.85 20.68 -0.48
N ASP A 19 5.86 21.36 0.05
CA ASP A 19 7.19 21.40 -0.52
C ASP A 19 7.87 20.05 -0.26
N ILE A 20 7.97 19.21 -1.29
CA ILE A 20 8.60 17.89 -1.21
C ILE A 20 10.11 18.11 -1.11
N THR A 21 10.69 17.78 0.04
CA THR A 21 12.14 17.97 0.27
C THR A 21 12.97 17.02 -0.62
N PRO A 22 13.86 17.53 -1.49
CA PRO A 22 14.70 16.69 -2.35
C PRO A 22 15.79 15.94 -1.59
N LEU A 23 16.09 14.70 -1.99
CA LEU A 23 17.31 13.97 -1.60
C LEU A 23 18.38 14.14 -2.69
N LYS A 24 19.21 15.18 -2.57
CA LYS A 24 20.16 15.59 -3.64
C LYS A 24 21.29 14.59 -3.90
N ASP A 25 21.69 13.86 -2.88
CA ASP A 25 22.81 12.91 -2.92
C ASP A 25 22.33 11.46 -2.68
N PHE A 26 21.08 11.16 -3.04
CA PHE A 26 20.48 9.86 -2.82
C PHE A 26 21.10 8.78 -3.70
N ASP A 27 21.72 7.80 -3.06
CA ASP A 27 22.23 6.60 -3.70
C ASP A 27 21.40 5.39 -3.27
N TRP A 28 20.36 5.09 -4.04
CA TRP A 28 19.41 4.03 -3.76
C TRP A 28 20.07 2.64 -3.59
N GLN A 29 21.21 2.39 -4.24
CA GLN A 29 21.89 1.10 -4.20
C GLN A 29 22.51 0.80 -2.82
N ASN A 30 22.79 1.85 -2.05
CA ASN A 30 23.40 1.78 -0.73
C ASN A 30 22.40 2.01 0.42
N ILE A 31 21.10 1.99 0.13
CA ILE A 31 20.04 2.08 1.14
C ILE A 31 19.45 0.70 1.36
N ASP A 32 19.68 0.15 2.55
CA ASP A 32 19.05 -1.10 2.94
C ASP A 32 17.54 -0.93 3.16
N PRO A 33 16.73 -1.96 2.86
CA PRO A 33 15.29 -1.91 3.08
C PRO A 33 14.97 -1.74 4.57
N ALA A 34 13.98 -0.91 4.87
CA ALA A 34 13.60 -0.64 6.25
C ALA A 34 13.11 -1.91 6.96
N LYS A 35 13.70 -2.19 8.12
CA LYS A 35 13.35 -3.35 8.96
C LYS A 35 12.28 -2.99 9.97
N HIS A 36 11.03 -3.03 9.55
CA HIS A 36 9.91 -2.71 10.43
C HIS A 36 9.65 -3.86 11.43
N ARG A 37 9.26 -3.58 12.68
CA ARG A 37 8.85 -4.61 13.67
C ARG A 37 7.54 -4.19 14.36
N PRO A 38 6.42 -4.09 13.62
CA PRO A 38 5.18 -3.46 14.08
C PRO A 38 4.30 -4.37 14.95
N PHE A 39 4.71 -5.64 15.12
CA PHE A 39 3.94 -6.65 15.82
C PHE A 39 3.94 -6.41 17.33
N LYS A 40 2.84 -6.77 17.97
CA LYS A 40 2.63 -6.66 19.42
C LYS A 40 2.11 -7.99 19.95
N PRO A 41 2.44 -8.36 21.20
CA PRO A 41 2.03 -9.65 21.79
C PRO A 41 0.51 -9.89 21.81
N VAL A 42 -0.30 -8.84 21.82
CA VAL A 42 -1.76 -8.95 21.73
C VAL A 42 -2.26 -8.17 20.53
N TYR A 43 -2.93 -8.85 19.61
CA TYR A 43 -3.45 -8.22 18.41
C TYR A 43 -4.69 -7.38 18.73
N HIS A 44 -4.64 -6.10 18.36
CA HIS A 44 -5.83 -5.25 18.42
C HIS A 44 -6.10 -4.68 17.03
N ILE A 45 -7.26 -5.02 16.47
CA ILE A 45 -7.73 -4.33 15.27
C ILE A 45 -8.00 -2.87 15.64
N THR A 46 -7.24 -1.98 15.04
CA THR A 46 -7.35 -0.53 15.18
C THR A 46 -6.95 0.12 13.86
N MET A 47 -7.27 1.40 13.68
CA MET A 47 -6.79 2.15 12.52
C MET A 47 -5.25 2.19 12.49
N ALA A 48 -4.60 2.32 13.66
CA ALA A 48 -3.13 2.42 13.81
C ALA A 48 -2.47 3.46 12.89
N ILE A 49 -3.23 4.48 12.48
CA ILE A 49 -2.80 5.53 11.57
C ILE A 49 -1.92 6.54 12.33
N GLN A 50 -0.82 6.94 11.70
CA GLN A 50 0.09 7.97 12.15
C GLN A 50 0.26 9.02 11.06
N ALA A 51 0.38 10.29 11.43
CA ALA A 51 0.74 11.33 10.48
C ALA A 51 2.10 11.01 9.85
N SER A 52 2.22 11.23 8.55
CA SER A 52 3.46 11.06 7.80
C SER A 52 3.70 12.31 6.98
N PRO A 53 4.94 12.76 6.84
CA PRO A 53 5.22 13.85 5.93
C PRO A 53 4.98 13.37 4.47
N PRO A 54 4.54 14.25 3.55
CA PRO A 54 4.25 13.86 2.18
C PRO A 54 5.44 13.21 1.44
N GLU A 55 6.69 13.55 1.79
CA GLU A 55 7.90 12.96 1.21
C GLU A 55 8.15 11.47 1.54
N ASP A 56 7.34 10.90 2.44
CA ASP A 56 7.35 9.47 2.77
C ASP A 56 6.37 8.65 1.92
N LEU A 57 5.74 9.26 0.90
CA LEU A 57 4.72 8.61 0.08
C LEU A 57 5.26 7.35 -0.63
N ILE A 58 6.41 7.48 -1.29
CA ILE A 58 7.13 6.38 -1.97
C ILE A 58 8.52 6.29 -1.36
N ILE A 59 8.91 5.11 -0.88
CA ILE A 59 10.20 4.82 -0.26
C ILE A 59 11.01 3.90 -1.17
N ILE A 60 12.13 4.40 -1.67
CA ILE A 60 13.04 3.67 -2.53
C ILE A 60 14.22 3.14 -1.71
N ASP A 61 14.62 1.90 -1.96
CA ASP A 61 15.80 1.26 -1.39
C ASP A 61 16.52 0.42 -2.46
N ASN A 62 17.54 -0.33 -2.06
CA ASN A 62 18.36 -1.15 -2.95
C ASN A 62 17.60 -2.29 -3.66
N ASN A 63 16.34 -2.58 -3.29
CA ASN A 63 15.51 -3.53 -4.04
C ASN A 63 14.87 -2.92 -5.30
N TYR A 64 14.87 -1.60 -5.45
CA TYR A 64 14.02 -0.88 -6.41
C TYR A 64 14.05 -1.48 -7.82
N LEU A 65 15.24 -1.68 -8.39
CA LEU A 65 15.38 -2.18 -9.76
C LEU A 65 14.82 -3.60 -9.92
N ASP A 66 15.12 -4.48 -8.98
CA ASP A 66 14.63 -5.86 -9.01
C ASP A 66 13.10 -5.88 -8.89
N ARG A 67 12.54 -5.04 -8.00
CA ARG A 67 11.10 -4.94 -7.77
C ARG A 67 10.35 -4.44 -9.00
N VAL A 68 10.77 -3.33 -9.61
CA VAL A 68 10.07 -2.82 -10.79
C VAL A 68 10.25 -3.74 -12.01
N THR A 69 11.36 -4.47 -12.08
CA THR A 69 11.59 -5.49 -13.12
C THR A 69 10.68 -6.70 -12.93
N GLU A 70 10.52 -7.21 -11.71
CA GLU A 70 9.55 -8.27 -11.38
C GLU A 70 8.12 -7.80 -11.73
N ARG A 71 7.76 -6.58 -11.32
CA ARG A 71 6.44 -6.00 -11.57
C ARG A 71 6.12 -5.90 -13.06
N ARG A 72 7.09 -5.53 -13.91
CA ARG A 72 6.91 -5.56 -15.38
C ARG A 72 6.46 -6.94 -15.87
N GLN A 73 7.10 -8.00 -15.39
CA GLN A 73 6.73 -9.37 -15.77
C GLN A 73 5.34 -9.76 -15.28
N LEU A 74 4.97 -9.36 -14.06
CA LEU A 74 3.64 -9.61 -13.49
C LEU A 74 2.55 -8.84 -14.24
N LEU A 75 2.80 -7.58 -14.59
CA LEU A 75 1.91 -6.73 -15.37
C LEU A 75 1.69 -7.25 -16.77
N GLU A 76 2.66 -7.93 -17.36
CA GLU A 76 2.53 -8.60 -18.65
C GLU A 76 1.74 -9.92 -18.52
N LYS A 77 2.12 -10.79 -17.59
CA LYS A 77 1.56 -12.15 -17.46
C LYS A 77 0.19 -12.21 -16.79
N HIS A 78 -0.11 -11.27 -15.90
CA HIS A 78 -1.29 -11.29 -15.03
C HIS A 78 -2.08 -9.97 -15.10
N THR A 79 -2.06 -9.27 -16.24
CA THR A 79 -2.65 -7.91 -16.38
C THR A 79 -4.03 -7.79 -15.74
N SER A 80 -4.96 -8.71 -16.01
CA SER A 80 -6.34 -8.66 -15.50
C SER A 80 -6.45 -8.82 -13.98
N THR A 81 -5.47 -9.44 -13.35
CA THR A 81 -5.41 -9.63 -11.89
C THR A 81 -4.76 -8.43 -11.21
N VAL A 82 -3.69 -7.89 -11.80
CA VAL A 82 -2.83 -6.90 -11.12
C VAL A 82 -3.10 -5.45 -11.50
N ALA A 83 -3.90 -5.18 -12.53
CA ALA A 83 -4.25 -3.81 -12.91
C ALA A 83 -5.69 -3.71 -13.43
N GLY A 84 -6.39 -2.64 -13.03
CA GLY A 84 -7.71 -2.35 -13.55
C GLY A 84 -8.24 -1.00 -13.13
N ALA A 85 -9.12 -0.43 -13.95
CA ALA A 85 -9.81 0.82 -13.68
C ALA A 85 -11.25 0.76 -14.21
N VAL A 86 -12.18 1.36 -13.48
CA VAL A 86 -13.52 1.68 -14.00
C VAL A 86 -13.52 3.09 -14.60
N PRO A 87 -14.46 3.44 -15.50
CA PRO A 87 -14.48 4.75 -16.17
C PRO A 87 -14.43 5.95 -15.20
N GLU A 88 -15.09 5.84 -14.06
CA GLU A 88 -15.12 6.89 -13.03
C GLU A 88 -13.77 7.09 -12.32
N GLY A 89 -12.86 6.12 -12.43
CA GLY A 89 -11.50 6.17 -11.86
C GLY A 89 -10.47 6.86 -12.75
N ILE A 90 -10.77 7.07 -14.04
CA ILE A 90 -9.82 7.64 -15.01
C ILE A 90 -9.29 9.02 -14.58
N PRO A 91 -10.12 9.98 -14.09
CA PRO A 91 -9.61 11.26 -13.62
C PRO A 91 -8.61 11.13 -12.47
N ALA A 92 -8.89 10.26 -11.50
CA ALA A 92 -7.99 10.03 -10.36
C ALA A 92 -6.69 9.36 -10.79
N LEU A 93 -6.74 8.45 -11.78
CA LEU A 93 -5.57 7.82 -12.37
C LEU A 93 -4.69 8.84 -13.10
N HIS A 94 -5.28 9.71 -13.92
CA HIS A 94 -4.55 10.77 -14.63
C HIS A 94 -3.91 11.78 -13.66
N GLU A 95 -4.60 12.10 -12.57
CA GLU A 95 -4.01 12.92 -11.53
C GLU A 95 -2.85 12.21 -10.81
N THR A 96 -3.00 10.92 -10.50
CA THR A 96 -1.93 10.10 -9.90
C THR A 96 -0.71 10.05 -10.81
N TRP A 97 -0.90 9.85 -12.11
CA TRP A 97 0.14 9.92 -13.14
C TRP A 97 0.91 11.25 -13.08
N THR A 98 0.17 12.35 -13.14
CA THR A 98 0.76 13.70 -13.11
C THR A 98 1.49 13.95 -11.80
N HIS A 99 0.89 13.56 -10.68
CA HIS A 99 1.46 13.76 -9.35
C HIS A 99 2.77 13.00 -9.19
N LEU A 100 2.80 11.71 -9.52
CA LEU A 100 4.00 10.89 -9.38
C LEU A 100 5.11 11.33 -10.35
N LEU A 101 4.80 11.47 -11.64
CA LEU A 101 5.83 11.68 -12.67
C LEU A 101 6.30 13.14 -12.76
N SER A 102 5.43 14.12 -12.52
CA SER A 102 5.78 15.54 -12.69
C SER A 102 6.10 16.25 -11.37
N GLU A 103 5.45 15.85 -10.27
CA GLU A 103 5.46 16.65 -9.04
C GLU A 103 6.23 16.00 -7.90
N TYR A 104 6.25 14.67 -7.82
CA TYR A 104 6.81 13.93 -6.70
C TYR A 104 8.17 13.32 -7.02
N LEU A 105 8.27 12.36 -7.95
CA LEU A 105 9.48 11.55 -8.15
C LEU A 105 10.70 12.39 -8.55
N PRO A 106 10.65 13.28 -9.56
CA PRO A 106 11.82 14.09 -9.93
C PRO A 106 12.24 15.10 -8.85
N LYS A 107 11.30 15.54 -8.01
CA LYS A 107 11.62 16.45 -6.90
C LYS A 107 12.23 15.71 -5.73
N ARG A 108 11.64 14.57 -5.33
CA ARG A 108 12.07 13.79 -4.18
C ARG A 108 13.39 13.07 -4.42
N TYR A 109 13.55 12.46 -5.60
CA TYR A 109 14.68 11.61 -5.97
C TYR A 109 15.36 12.11 -7.26
N PRO A 110 15.93 13.33 -7.26
CA PRO A 110 16.50 13.96 -8.47
C PRO A 110 17.71 13.22 -9.05
N THR A 111 18.34 12.32 -8.30
CA THR A 111 19.44 11.46 -8.79
C THR A 111 18.92 10.29 -9.63
N MET A 112 17.65 9.90 -9.46
CA MET A 112 17.03 8.76 -10.14
C MET A 112 16.07 9.18 -11.25
N PHE A 113 15.41 10.33 -11.08
CA PHE A 113 14.39 10.80 -12.00
C PHE A 113 14.57 12.27 -12.36
N SER A 114 14.30 12.61 -13.62
CA SER A 114 14.30 13.99 -14.08
C SER A 114 13.13 14.26 -15.01
N LEU A 115 12.91 15.54 -15.31
CA LEU A 115 12.05 15.97 -16.41
C LEU A 115 12.92 16.44 -17.58
N SER A 116 12.40 16.33 -18.80
CA SER A 116 12.98 16.99 -19.97
C SER A 116 12.98 18.52 -19.81
N GLU A 117 13.84 19.23 -20.55
CA GLU A 117 13.95 20.70 -20.46
C GLU A 117 12.62 21.42 -20.80
N ASP A 118 11.89 20.90 -21.79
CA ASP A 118 10.57 21.40 -22.20
C ASP A 118 9.43 20.91 -21.29
N LYS A 119 9.73 20.07 -20.29
CA LYS A 119 8.80 19.48 -19.33
C LYS A 119 7.65 18.73 -20.00
N THR A 120 7.96 17.96 -21.04
CA THR A 120 7.00 17.09 -21.72
C THR A 120 7.24 15.61 -21.42
N GLU A 121 8.44 15.25 -20.97
CA GLU A 121 8.81 13.87 -20.64
C GLU A 121 9.36 13.74 -19.21
N PHE A 122 9.08 12.61 -18.60
CA PHE A 122 9.72 12.08 -17.40
C PHE A 122 10.80 11.07 -17.80
N HIS A 123 11.94 11.12 -17.13
CA HIS A 123 13.05 10.19 -17.34
C HIS A 123 13.32 9.39 -16.06
N ASN A 124 13.30 8.06 -16.18
CA ASN A 124 13.79 7.14 -15.16
C ASN A 124 15.21 6.70 -15.52
N HIS A 125 16.21 7.26 -14.83
CA HIS A 125 17.61 6.99 -15.10
C HIS A 125 18.06 5.60 -14.64
N VAL A 126 17.29 4.95 -13.76
CA VAL A 126 17.61 3.60 -13.29
C VAL A 126 17.15 2.55 -14.30
N THR A 127 15.91 2.63 -14.77
CA THR A 127 15.36 1.69 -15.76
C THR A 127 15.67 2.06 -17.21
N LYS A 128 16.21 3.26 -17.44
CA LYS A 128 16.45 3.86 -18.77
C LYS A 128 15.16 4.02 -19.59
N THR A 129 14.05 4.29 -18.92
CA THR A 129 12.73 4.48 -19.53
C THR A 129 12.35 5.95 -19.50
N SER A 130 11.76 6.44 -20.59
CA SER A 130 11.12 7.76 -20.65
C SER A 130 9.61 7.61 -20.83
N LEU A 131 8.82 8.48 -20.20
CA LEU A 131 7.37 8.49 -20.29
C LEU A 131 6.87 9.92 -20.59
N PRO A 132 5.82 10.10 -21.40
CA PRO A 132 5.21 11.41 -21.56
C PRO A 132 4.55 11.86 -20.24
N LEU A 133 4.63 13.16 -19.92
CA LEU A 133 3.92 13.71 -18.76
C LEU A 133 2.40 13.78 -18.99
N THR A 134 1.96 13.78 -20.24
CA THR A 134 0.55 13.60 -20.58
C THR A 134 0.14 12.15 -20.32
N PRO A 135 -0.87 11.89 -19.48
CA PRO A 135 -1.32 10.52 -19.21
C PRO A 135 -1.88 9.86 -20.49
N PRO A 136 -1.58 8.57 -20.72
CA PRO A 136 -2.18 7.81 -21.81
C PRO A 136 -3.71 7.75 -21.72
N GLU A 137 -4.40 7.71 -22.87
CA GLU A 137 -5.86 7.55 -22.91
C GLU A 137 -6.31 6.17 -22.41
N ASP A 138 -5.53 5.12 -22.70
CA ASP A 138 -5.79 3.77 -22.19
C ASP A 138 -5.34 3.67 -20.72
N PRO A 139 -6.26 3.46 -19.77
CA PRO A 139 -5.92 3.38 -18.35
C PRO A 139 -5.00 2.21 -18.03
N LEU A 140 -5.02 1.10 -18.79
CA LEU A 140 -4.10 -0.02 -18.56
C LEU A 140 -2.67 0.35 -18.92
N VAL A 141 -2.45 1.15 -19.96
CA VAL A 141 -1.11 1.65 -20.31
C VAL A 141 -0.59 2.55 -19.18
N ALA A 142 -1.44 3.43 -18.65
CA ALA A 142 -1.08 4.30 -17.53
C ALA A 142 -0.75 3.50 -16.26
N LEU A 143 -1.59 2.52 -15.89
CA LEU A 143 -1.38 1.67 -14.70
C LEU A 143 -0.11 0.81 -14.82
N LYS A 144 0.17 0.25 -16.01
CA LYS A 144 1.40 -0.51 -16.24
C LYS A 144 2.63 0.37 -16.06
N ALA A 145 2.66 1.54 -16.68
CA ALA A 145 3.78 2.46 -16.53
C ALA A 145 3.97 2.95 -15.09
N ILE A 146 2.89 3.18 -14.32
CA ILE A 146 3.00 3.46 -12.87
C ILE A 146 3.63 2.25 -12.14
N GLY A 147 3.12 1.04 -12.37
CA GLY A 147 3.63 -0.16 -11.70
C GLY A 147 5.07 -0.53 -12.10
N GLU A 148 5.54 -0.12 -13.26
CA GLU A 148 6.93 -0.26 -13.70
C GLU A 148 7.84 0.90 -13.24
N THR A 149 7.26 1.97 -12.68
CA THR A 149 8.01 3.14 -12.20
C THR A 149 8.17 3.13 -10.69
N VAL A 150 7.12 2.75 -9.95
CA VAL A 150 7.14 2.63 -8.48
C VAL A 150 6.81 1.20 -8.05
N GLU A 151 7.49 0.73 -7.01
CA GLU A 151 7.31 -0.63 -6.49
C GLU A 151 6.08 -0.80 -5.60
N ASP A 152 5.55 0.31 -5.07
CA ASP A 152 4.34 0.32 -4.27
C ASP A 152 3.13 -0.16 -5.08
N ASP A 153 2.26 -0.91 -4.41
CA ASP A 153 0.92 -1.19 -4.91
C ASP A 153 0.00 -0.02 -4.59
N VAL A 154 -0.86 0.36 -5.52
CA VAL A 154 -1.71 1.55 -5.42
C VAL A 154 -3.17 1.18 -5.69
N PHE A 155 -4.06 1.63 -4.80
CA PHE A 155 -5.50 1.68 -5.02
C PHE A 155 -5.98 3.13 -4.95
N LEU A 156 -6.86 3.49 -5.87
CA LEU A 156 -7.51 4.80 -5.91
C LEU A 156 -8.94 4.68 -5.40
N LEU A 157 -9.25 5.45 -4.37
CA LEU A 157 -10.56 5.46 -3.72
C LEU A 157 -11.27 6.79 -3.99
N VAL A 158 -12.49 6.72 -4.49
CA VAL A 158 -13.34 7.90 -4.72
C VAL A 158 -14.51 7.88 -3.74
N GLU A 159 -14.82 9.03 -3.14
CA GLU A 159 -15.96 9.19 -2.25
C GLU A 159 -17.27 9.13 -3.05
N THR A 160 -18.23 8.35 -2.56
CA THR A 160 -19.59 8.24 -3.11
C THR A 160 -20.62 8.44 -1.99
N PRO A 161 -21.92 8.63 -2.29
CA PRO A 161 -22.95 8.73 -1.26
C PRO A 161 -23.00 7.55 -0.27
N ASP A 162 -22.54 6.36 -0.70
CA ASP A 162 -22.57 5.12 0.09
C ASP A 162 -21.25 4.79 0.80
N GLY A 163 -20.23 5.64 0.65
CA GLY A 163 -18.87 5.48 1.17
C GLY A 163 -17.79 5.50 0.09
N HIS A 164 -16.54 5.23 0.47
CA HIS A 164 -15.42 5.21 -0.48
C HIS A 164 -15.44 3.94 -1.34
N ARG A 165 -15.24 4.11 -2.66
CA ARG A 165 -15.23 3.05 -3.67
C ARG A 165 -13.85 2.92 -4.29
N ALA A 166 -13.34 1.70 -4.43
CA ALA A 166 -12.09 1.46 -5.17
C ALA A 166 -12.37 1.53 -6.68
N VAL A 167 -11.77 2.49 -7.37
CA VAL A 167 -12.08 2.80 -8.78
C VAL A 167 -10.95 2.50 -9.76
N ALA A 168 -9.72 2.39 -9.27
CA ALA A 168 -8.59 1.93 -10.05
C ALA A 168 -7.53 1.33 -9.12
N PHE A 169 -6.70 0.43 -9.64
CA PHE A 169 -5.59 -0.14 -8.90
C PHE A 169 -4.47 -0.64 -9.83
N VAL A 170 -3.26 -0.64 -9.29
CA VAL A 170 -2.15 -1.48 -9.73
C VAL A 170 -1.57 -2.19 -8.50
N CYS A 171 -1.69 -3.51 -8.44
CA CYS A 171 -1.36 -4.32 -7.28
C CYS A 171 -0.66 -5.61 -7.71
N CYS A 172 0.67 -5.59 -7.73
CA CYS A 172 1.51 -6.73 -8.10
C CYS A 172 1.97 -7.56 -6.90
N HIS A 173 1.88 -7.04 -5.67
CA HIS A 173 2.27 -7.76 -4.46
C HIS A 173 1.10 -7.91 -3.48
N PRO A 174 -0.04 -8.51 -3.91
CA PRO A 174 -1.14 -8.80 -3.00
C PRO A 174 -0.75 -9.81 -1.92
N ALA A 175 -1.43 -9.73 -0.79
CA ALA A 175 -1.26 -10.64 0.35
C ALA A 175 -2.51 -11.51 0.55
N GLY A 176 -2.63 -12.58 -0.23
CA GLY A 176 -3.72 -13.56 -0.10
C GLY A 176 -5.08 -13.06 -0.56
N PHE A 177 -5.13 -12.15 -1.52
CA PHE A 177 -6.38 -11.71 -2.16
C PHE A 177 -6.16 -11.40 -3.64
N ASP A 178 -7.17 -11.63 -4.48
CA ASP A 178 -7.16 -11.13 -5.85
C ASP A 178 -7.53 -9.62 -5.85
N PRO A 179 -6.65 -8.73 -6.35
CA PRO A 179 -6.94 -7.30 -6.43
C PRO A 179 -8.12 -6.96 -7.35
N SER A 180 -8.31 -7.72 -8.43
CA SER A 180 -9.38 -7.49 -9.41
C SER A 180 -10.77 -7.64 -8.79
N ASP A 181 -10.91 -8.52 -7.80
CA ASP A 181 -12.13 -8.70 -7.02
C ASP A 181 -12.50 -7.46 -6.20
N LYS A 182 -11.59 -6.49 -6.04
CA LYS A 182 -11.83 -5.28 -5.23
C LYS A 182 -12.31 -4.12 -6.10
N LEU A 183 -12.11 -4.19 -7.41
CA LEU A 183 -12.44 -3.12 -8.34
C LEU A 183 -13.95 -2.83 -8.33
N GLY A 184 -14.29 -1.55 -8.22
CA GLY A 184 -15.67 -1.08 -8.25
C GLY A 184 -16.47 -1.35 -6.97
N LYS A 185 -15.87 -1.90 -5.91
CA LYS A 185 -16.55 -2.19 -4.64
C LYS A 185 -16.32 -1.08 -3.61
N LEU A 186 -17.27 -0.94 -2.67
CA LEU A 186 -17.09 -0.05 -1.53
C LEU A 186 -16.12 -0.66 -0.53
N MET A 187 -15.46 0.18 0.27
CA MET A 187 -14.51 -0.27 1.28
C MET A 187 -15.13 -1.25 2.28
N LYS A 188 -16.39 -1.04 2.67
CA LYS A 188 -17.12 -1.99 3.51
C LYS A 188 -17.27 -3.38 2.88
N ASP A 189 -17.46 -3.45 1.56
CA ASP A 189 -17.68 -4.71 0.84
C ASP A 189 -16.35 -5.43 0.57
N ILE A 190 -15.29 -4.67 0.29
CA ILE A 190 -13.92 -5.17 0.15
C ILE A 190 -13.47 -5.88 1.44
N HIS A 191 -13.82 -5.31 2.59
CA HIS A 191 -13.39 -5.76 3.90
C HIS A 191 -14.34 -6.73 4.59
N THR A 192 -15.44 -7.15 3.95
CA THR A 192 -16.35 -8.18 4.48
C THR A 192 -15.64 -9.42 5.02
N PRO A 193 -14.58 -9.95 4.38
CA PRO A 193 -13.88 -11.13 4.89
C PRO A 193 -12.98 -10.87 6.12
N VAL A 194 -12.71 -9.60 6.46
CA VAL A 194 -11.78 -9.24 7.53
C VAL A 194 -12.48 -9.34 8.89
N PRO A 195 -12.03 -10.23 9.79
CA PRO A 195 -12.65 -10.40 11.10
C PRO A 195 -12.65 -9.10 11.91
N SER A 196 -13.79 -8.80 12.54
CA SER A 196 -13.98 -7.60 13.37
C SER A 196 -13.80 -6.26 12.66
N TYR A 197 -13.87 -6.23 11.32
CA TYR A 197 -13.83 -4.98 10.56
C TYR A 197 -14.95 -4.00 10.95
N ASP A 198 -16.12 -4.50 11.33
CA ASP A 198 -17.26 -3.71 11.83
C ASP A 198 -16.87 -2.78 13.00
N LYS A 199 -15.87 -3.15 13.80
CA LYS A 199 -15.36 -2.33 14.91
C LYS A 199 -14.62 -1.07 14.45
N ILE A 200 -14.05 -1.09 13.24
CA ILE A 200 -13.21 0.00 12.72
C ILE A 200 -13.79 0.66 11.46
N GLY A 201 -14.69 0.01 10.72
CA GLY A 201 -15.16 0.46 9.41
C GLY A 201 -15.76 1.87 9.43
N ALA A 202 -16.65 2.16 10.39
CA ALA A 202 -17.24 3.49 10.53
C ALA A 202 -16.19 4.56 10.89
N SER A 203 -15.16 4.21 11.66
CA SER A 203 -14.05 5.12 11.98
C SER A 203 -13.15 5.35 10.78
N MET A 204 -12.92 4.32 9.96
CA MET A 204 -12.17 4.42 8.71
C MET A 204 -12.87 5.35 7.71
N GLU A 205 -14.17 5.18 7.47
CA GLU A 205 -14.92 6.06 6.56
C GLU A 205 -14.90 7.51 7.04
N ARG A 206 -15.13 7.77 8.34
CA ARG A 206 -15.01 9.13 8.90
C ARG A 206 -13.60 9.70 8.79
N PHE A 207 -12.57 8.86 8.85
CA PHE A 207 -11.20 9.29 8.64
C PHE A 207 -10.98 9.66 7.18
N PHE A 208 -11.41 8.79 6.25
CA PHE A 208 -11.36 9.07 4.82
C PHE A 208 -12.11 10.36 4.47
N CYS A 209 -13.35 10.58 4.88
CA CYS A 209 -14.05 11.86 4.58
C CYS A 209 -13.32 13.12 5.08
N ARG A 210 -12.52 13.01 6.17
CA ARG A 210 -11.81 14.14 6.77
C ARG A 210 -10.37 14.30 6.31
N LEU A 211 -9.83 13.33 5.55
CA LEU A 211 -8.45 13.38 5.08
C LEU A 211 -8.26 14.60 4.16
N GLN A 212 -7.38 15.51 4.54
CA GLN A 212 -7.13 16.77 3.83
C GLN A 212 -5.97 16.63 2.83
N VAL A 213 -6.03 17.43 1.75
CA VAL A 213 -4.91 17.63 0.83
C VAL A 213 -3.69 18.11 1.61
N GLY A 214 -2.52 17.60 1.23
CA GLY A 214 -1.23 17.95 1.85
C GLY A 214 -0.99 17.33 3.22
N LYS A 215 -1.93 16.52 3.74
CA LYS A 215 -1.71 15.67 4.91
C LYS A 215 -1.65 14.22 4.47
N SER A 216 -0.52 13.58 4.72
CA SER A 216 -0.31 12.16 4.47
C SER A 216 -0.29 11.40 5.78
N PHE A 217 -0.65 10.13 5.70
CA PHE A 217 -0.74 9.26 6.85
C PHE A 217 -0.19 7.89 6.50
N LYS A 218 0.38 7.20 7.48
CA LYS A 218 0.89 5.85 7.33
C LYS A 218 0.42 4.91 8.42
N ARG A 219 0.42 3.62 8.12
CA ARG A 219 0.23 2.53 9.09
C ARG A 219 1.01 1.30 8.64
N MET A 220 1.23 0.38 9.57
CA MET A 220 1.82 -0.91 9.26
C MET A 220 0.77 -2.00 9.32
N ASN A 221 0.78 -2.90 8.35
CA ASN A 221 0.15 -4.21 8.43
C ASN A 221 1.24 -5.29 8.38
N TRP A 222 0.97 -6.47 8.97
CA TRP A 222 1.93 -7.58 8.95
C TRP A 222 1.23 -8.94 8.96
N SER A 223 1.92 -9.95 8.44
CA SER A 223 1.57 -11.37 8.49
C SER A 223 2.84 -12.22 8.33
N VAL A 224 2.69 -13.54 8.25
CA VAL A 224 3.78 -14.45 7.84
C VAL A 224 3.37 -15.08 6.51
N SER A 225 4.30 -15.13 5.56
CA SER A 225 4.19 -16.00 4.39
C SER A 225 5.09 -17.22 4.57
N THR A 226 4.64 -18.38 4.13
CA THR A 226 5.43 -19.64 4.14
C THR A 226 6.27 -19.81 2.87
N HIS A 227 6.38 -18.75 2.07
CA HIS A 227 7.13 -18.69 0.83
C HIS A 227 7.76 -17.30 0.66
N GLU A 228 8.65 -17.20 -0.32
CA GLU A 228 9.47 -16.01 -0.60
C GLU A 228 8.85 -15.05 -1.62
N ASN A 229 7.76 -15.47 -2.28
CA ASN A 229 7.15 -14.71 -3.36
C ASN A 229 6.41 -13.46 -2.85
N LEU A 230 6.59 -12.34 -3.54
CA LEU A 230 5.80 -11.13 -3.29
C LEU A 230 4.39 -11.22 -3.89
N PHE A 231 4.28 -11.71 -5.12
CA PHE A 231 3.01 -11.95 -5.79
C PHE A 231 2.33 -13.19 -5.18
N SER A 232 1.31 -12.96 -4.36
CA SER A 232 0.56 -14.02 -3.70
C SER A 232 -0.93 -13.67 -3.66
N PRO A 233 -1.65 -13.79 -4.80
CA PRO A 233 -3.07 -13.44 -4.89
C PRO A 233 -4.00 -14.42 -4.14
N GLY A 234 -3.47 -15.54 -3.63
CA GLY A 234 -4.21 -16.52 -2.83
C GLY A 234 -3.32 -17.17 -1.78
N ASN A 235 -3.90 -18.06 -0.96
CA ASN A 235 -3.20 -18.94 -0.02
C ASN A 235 -2.43 -18.28 1.14
N LEU A 236 -2.44 -16.95 1.32
CA LEU A 236 -2.00 -16.31 2.57
C LEU A 236 -3.15 -16.07 3.55
N HIS A 237 -4.31 -15.68 3.03
CA HIS A 237 -5.53 -15.60 3.83
C HIS A 237 -6.37 -16.85 3.67
N ILE A 238 -7.16 -17.15 4.71
CA ILE A 238 -8.17 -18.21 4.69
C ILE A 238 -9.54 -17.52 4.62
N TYR A 239 -10.32 -17.90 3.63
CA TYR A 239 -11.69 -17.42 3.42
C TYR A 239 -12.71 -18.49 3.82
N GLU A 240 -13.96 -18.06 4.01
CA GLU A 240 -15.06 -18.97 4.30
C GLU A 240 -15.23 -19.98 3.16
N GLY A 241 -15.19 -21.27 3.49
CA GLY A 241 -15.30 -22.38 2.54
C GLY A 241 -13.96 -22.98 2.09
N ASP A 242 -12.82 -22.36 2.43
CA ASP A 242 -11.50 -22.93 2.15
C ASP A 242 -11.27 -24.19 2.99
N LYS A 243 -10.79 -25.25 2.35
CA LYS A 243 -10.32 -26.47 3.05
C LYS A 243 -8.85 -26.28 3.38
N THR A 244 -8.52 -26.29 4.66
CA THR A 244 -7.14 -26.13 5.15
C THR A 244 -6.80 -27.21 6.16
N GLU A 245 -5.54 -27.65 6.15
CA GLU A 245 -4.98 -28.54 7.17
C GLU A 245 -4.39 -27.68 8.29
N GLU A 246 -4.72 -27.94 9.55
CA GLU A 246 -4.10 -27.21 10.66
C GLU A 246 -2.70 -27.75 10.93
N ASP A 247 -1.84 -26.89 11.49
CA ASP A 247 -0.50 -27.27 11.95
C ASP A 247 0.39 -27.92 10.87
N GLU A 248 0.37 -27.36 9.66
CA GLU A 248 1.25 -27.72 8.56
C GLU A 248 2.74 -27.61 8.96
N ASP A 249 3.56 -28.56 8.49
CA ASP A 249 5.01 -28.47 8.65
C ASP A 249 5.58 -27.43 7.66
N VAL A 250 6.16 -26.36 8.20
CA VAL A 250 6.64 -25.21 7.42
C VAL A 250 8.14 -25.30 7.22
N ASP A 251 8.56 -25.21 5.96
CA ASP A 251 9.97 -24.95 5.62
C ASP A 251 10.37 -23.53 6.06
N ILE A 252 10.95 -23.43 7.26
CA ILE A 252 11.32 -22.16 7.89
C ILE A 252 12.27 -21.33 7.01
N THR A 253 13.09 -21.97 6.18
CA THR A 253 14.03 -21.26 5.29
C THR A 253 13.31 -20.39 4.27
N LYS A 254 12.05 -20.71 3.95
CA LYS A 254 11.16 -19.97 3.05
C LYS A 254 10.19 -19.06 3.77
N ALA A 255 10.02 -19.21 5.09
CA ALA A 255 9.11 -18.39 5.87
C ALA A 255 9.60 -16.93 5.94
N ARG A 256 8.71 -15.98 5.67
CA ARG A 256 9.01 -14.54 5.71
C ARG A 256 8.02 -13.83 6.61
N LEU A 257 8.52 -12.93 7.46
CA LEU A 257 7.71 -11.84 8.01
C LEU A 257 7.34 -10.92 6.85
N ARG A 258 6.05 -10.88 6.49
CA ARG A 258 5.51 -10.01 5.45
C ARG A 258 4.94 -8.75 6.08
N GLN A 259 5.32 -7.60 5.57
CA GLN A 259 4.94 -6.31 6.14
C GLN A 259 4.54 -5.34 5.05
N GLU A 260 3.53 -4.53 5.30
CA GLU A 260 3.10 -3.49 4.37
C GLU A 260 3.21 -2.15 5.09
N LEU A 261 4.04 -1.25 4.57
CA LEU A 261 4.00 0.16 4.91
C LEU A 261 2.93 0.78 4.04
N GLN A 262 1.75 1.03 4.62
CA GLN A 262 0.61 1.56 3.91
C GLN A 262 0.53 3.08 4.10
N THR A 263 0.33 3.83 3.03
CA THR A 263 0.18 5.28 3.04
C THR A 263 -1.16 5.70 2.45
N LEU A 264 -1.69 6.84 2.95
CA LEU A 264 -2.96 7.43 2.55
C LEU A 264 -2.72 8.91 2.25
N THR A 265 -2.97 9.32 1.00
CA THR A 265 -2.80 10.71 0.55
C THR A 265 -4.00 11.14 -0.28
N ARG A 266 -4.53 12.33 0.01
CA ARG A 266 -5.61 12.95 -0.78
C ARG A 266 -5.03 13.66 -2.00
N LEU A 267 -5.54 13.32 -3.19
CA LEU A 267 -5.21 14.01 -4.42
C LEU A 267 -5.95 15.37 -4.51
N PRO A 268 -5.25 16.47 -4.83
CA PRO A 268 -5.80 17.83 -4.73
C PRO A 268 -6.93 18.17 -5.71
N LYS A 269 -6.91 17.66 -6.93
CA LYS A 269 -7.84 18.03 -8.01
C LYS A 269 -9.11 17.18 -7.98
N THR A 270 -8.97 15.86 -7.87
CA THR A 270 -10.10 14.93 -7.89
C THR A 270 -10.66 14.65 -6.50
N GLY A 271 -9.90 14.91 -5.44
CA GLY A 271 -10.27 14.52 -4.07
C GLY A 271 -10.21 13.01 -3.82
N ALA A 272 -9.73 12.21 -4.77
CA ALA A 272 -9.55 10.78 -4.57
C ALA A 272 -8.46 10.53 -3.51
N ILE A 273 -8.57 9.40 -2.82
CA ILE A 273 -7.53 8.93 -1.90
C ILE A 273 -6.65 7.95 -2.66
N MET A 274 -5.36 8.23 -2.72
CA MET A 274 -4.34 7.29 -3.12
C MET A 274 -3.93 6.49 -1.89
N PHE A 275 -4.33 5.22 -1.86
CA PHE A 275 -3.87 4.23 -0.90
C PHE A 275 -2.71 3.47 -1.53
N SER A 276 -1.51 3.68 -1.02
CA SER A 276 -0.28 3.05 -1.52
C SER A 276 0.26 2.10 -0.46
N PHE A 277 0.90 1.01 -0.86
CA PHE A 277 1.68 0.22 0.09
C PHE A 277 2.91 -0.43 -0.52
N LYS A 278 4.02 -0.32 0.22
CA LYS A 278 5.26 -1.05 -0.06
C LYS A 278 5.32 -2.31 0.80
N THR A 279 5.60 -3.44 0.16
CA THR A 279 5.72 -4.75 0.82
C THR A 279 7.17 -5.10 1.12
N TYR A 280 7.44 -5.50 2.36
CA TYR A 280 8.72 -6.01 2.83
C TYR A 280 8.59 -7.49 3.18
N LEU A 281 9.58 -8.29 2.79
CA LEU A 281 9.71 -9.69 3.19
C LEU A 281 11.04 -9.86 3.92
N THR A 282 10.99 -10.20 5.21
CA THR A 282 12.19 -10.50 6.02
C THR A 282 12.20 -11.98 6.38
N PRO A 283 13.29 -12.75 6.15
CA PRO A 283 13.41 -14.13 6.65
C PRO A 283 13.09 -14.24 8.14
N ILE A 284 12.26 -15.23 8.52
CA ILE A 284 11.94 -15.48 9.93
C ILE A 284 13.22 -15.77 10.74
N GLU A 285 14.19 -16.44 10.13
CA GLU A 285 15.50 -16.68 10.73
C GLU A 285 16.24 -15.38 11.08
N GLU A 286 16.13 -14.36 10.22
CA GLU A 286 16.74 -13.06 10.46
C GLU A 286 16.05 -12.32 11.61
N VAL A 287 14.71 -12.33 11.64
CA VAL A 287 13.94 -11.75 12.75
C VAL A 287 14.30 -12.41 14.09
N LYS A 288 14.53 -13.74 14.09
CA LYS A 288 15.01 -14.47 15.26
C LYS A 288 16.43 -14.05 15.65
N LYS A 289 17.36 -14.00 14.70
CA LYS A 289 18.77 -13.57 14.92
C LYS A 289 18.88 -12.15 15.48
N GLU A 290 17.95 -11.27 15.14
CA GLU A 290 17.84 -9.92 15.69
C GLU A 290 17.31 -9.86 17.13
N GLY A 291 16.92 -10.99 17.72
CA GLY A 291 16.41 -11.06 19.09
C GLY A 291 14.90 -10.87 19.22
N PHE A 292 14.16 -10.77 18.10
CA PHE A 292 12.70 -10.58 18.12
C PHE A 292 11.91 -11.89 18.07
N GLY A 293 12.56 -13.06 18.13
CA GLY A 293 11.90 -14.35 17.94
C GLY A 293 10.76 -14.60 18.93
N LEU A 294 11.01 -14.44 20.23
CA LEU A 294 9.97 -14.59 21.27
C LEU A 294 8.82 -13.61 21.10
N VAL A 295 9.13 -12.34 20.78
CA VAL A 295 8.13 -11.28 20.62
C VAL A 295 7.24 -11.54 19.41
N LEU A 296 7.82 -12.05 18.30
CA LEU A 296 7.05 -12.42 17.12
C LEU A 296 6.19 -13.67 17.38
N ALA A 297 6.70 -14.68 18.08
CA ALA A 297 5.92 -15.85 18.47
C ALA A 297 4.71 -15.46 19.34
N ASP A 298 4.93 -14.62 20.36
CA ASP A 298 3.85 -14.08 21.20
C ASP A 298 2.84 -13.29 20.34
N ALA A 299 3.29 -12.51 19.36
CA ALA A 299 2.40 -11.76 18.48
C ALA A 299 1.58 -12.64 17.52
N ILE A 300 2.14 -13.75 17.04
CA ILE A 300 1.45 -14.74 16.20
C ILE A 300 0.34 -15.41 17.02
N GLU A 301 0.65 -15.89 18.23
CA GLU A 301 -0.32 -16.48 19.14
C GLU A 301 -1.35 -15.44 19.62
N GLY A 302 -0.90 -14.19 19.77
CA GLY A 302 -1.70 -13.01 20.09
C GLY A 302 -2.83 -12.70 19.10
N LEU A 303 -2.78 -13.26 17.88
CA LEU A 303 -3.88 -13.19 16.93
C LEU A 303 -5.15 -13.88 17.48
N LYS A 304 -5.02 -14.88 18.38
CA LYS A 304 -6.15 -15.61 19.00
C LYS A 304 -6.75 -14.89 20.21
N THR A 305 -5.95 -14.09 20.92
CA THR A 305 -6.30 -13.57 22.25
C THR A 305 -6.69 -12.09 22.26
N GLY A 306 -6.54 -11.45 21.09
CA GLY A 306 -6.86 -10.06 20.86
C GLY A 306 -8.34 -9.69 20.80
N ASN A 307 -8.64 -8.44 20.47
CA ASN A 307 -10.02 -7.97 20.25
C ASN A 307 -10.62 -8.44 18.90
N ALA A 308 -9.88 -9.20 18.10
CA ALA A 308 -10.28 -9.73 16.80
C ALA A 308 -9.75 -11.16 16.61
N PRO A 309 -10.21 -12.14 17.42
CA PRO A 309 -9.62 -13.49 17.46
C PRO A 309 -9.69 -14.25 16.14
N GLY A 310 -10.65 -13.93 15.27
CA GLY A 310 -10.74 -14.50 13.92
C GLY A 310 -9.53 -14.19 13.03
N MET A 311 -8.70 -13.21 13.41
CA MET A 311 -7.47 -12.87 12.67
C MET A 311 -6.44 -14.00 12.66
N TRP A 312 -6.49 -14.92 13.64
CA TRP A 312 -5.70 -16.14 13.62
C TRP A 312 -5.96 -16.97 12.35
N VAL A 313 -7.24 -17.26 12.08
CA VAL A 313 -7.64 -18.02 10.90
C VAL A 313 -7.46 -17.18 9.64
N TYR A 314 -7.94 -15.94 9.65
CA TYR A 314 -7.89 -15.07 8.47
C TYR A 314 -6.47 -14.83 7.97
N LYS A 315 -5.45 -14.67 8.83
CA LYS A 315 -4.04 -14.54 8.43
C LYS A 315 -3.34 -15.88 8.14
N GLY A 316 -4.08 -16.98 8.13
CA GLY A 316 -3.58 -18.33 7.87
C GLY A 316 -2.80 -18.96 9.02
N ALA A 317 -2.72 -18.34 10.20
CA ALA A 317 -1.90 -18.81 11.30
C ALA A 317 -2.35 -20.17 11.85
N SER A 318 -3.61 -20.58 11.62
CA SER A 318 -4.05 -21.96 11.91
C SER A 318 -3.26 -23.03 11.15
N ARG A 319 -2.74 -22.71 9.96
CA ARG A 319 -1.90 -23.61 9.17
C ARG A 319 -0.45 -23.58 9.64
N TRP A 320 0.17 -22.41 9.62
CA TRP A 320 1.63 -22.27 9.77
C TRP A 320 2.08 -21.87 11.18
N GLY A 321 1.17 -21.43 12.04
CA GLY A 321 1.50 -20.74 13.29
C GLY A 321 2.29 -21.60 14.27
N LYS A 322 1.94 -22.89 14.41
CA LYS A 322 2.63 -23.80 15.32
C LYS A 322 4.09 -24.01 14.93
N SER A 323 4.35 -24.47 13.70
CA SER A 323 5.71 -24.75 13.20
C SER A 323 6.60 -23.49 13.28
N VAL A 324 6.07 -22.33 12.88
CA VAL A 324 6.81 -21.05 12.95
C VAL A 324 7.10 -20.64 14.40
N CYS A 325 6.13 -20.75 15.32
CA CYS A 325 6.34 -20.42 16.73
C CYS A 325 7.35 -21.35 17.41
N GLU A 326 7.30 -22.66 17.14
CA GLU A 326 8.27 -23.63 17.67
C GLU A 326 9.70 -23.27 17.25
N TYR A 327 9.91 -22.91 15.98
CA TYR A 327 11.21 -22.42 15.52
C TYR A 327 11.61 -21.09 16.19
N LEU A 328 10.69 -20.14 16.31
CA LEU A 328 11.00 -18.83 16.88
C LEU A 328 11.41 -18.90 18.36
N ARG A 329 10.90 -19.91 19.09
CA ARG A 329 11.19 -20.15 20.51
C ARG A 329 12.38 -21.07 20.79
N SER A 330 12.95 -21.73 19.77
CA SER A 330 14.03 -22.71 19.94
C SER A 330 15.43 -22.15 20.21
#